data_AF-A0A1I1JNU7-F1
#
_entry.id   AF-A0A1I1JNU7-F1
#
_cell.length_a   1.000
_cell.length_b   1.000
_cell.length_c   1.000
_cell.angle_alpha   90.00
_cell.angle_beta   90.00
_cell.angle_gamma   90.00
#
_symmetry.space_group_name_H-M   'P 1'
#
loop_
_entity.id
_entity.type
_entity.pdbx_description
1 polymer ?
#
loop_
_entity_poly.entity_id
_entity_poly.type
_entity_poly.pdbx_seq_one_letter_code
_entity_poly.pdbx_strand_id
1 'polypeptide(L)' 'MNAKLMKFLRDEDGITAIEYGLIAGLVAVALVIGVGFLTGSDDSTGLKGIFHGIGTKLTNLATSVGT' A
#
# COMPACT_ATOMS: atom_id res chain seq x y z
N MET A 1 -49.85 -6.45 2.71
CA MET A 1 -48.63 -5.64 2.55
C MET A 1 -47.69 -6.10 3.64
N ASN A 2 -46.66 -6.90 3.41
CA ASN A 2 -45.33 -6.40 3.06
C ASN A 2 -44.34 -7.58 2.93
N ALA A 3 -44.78 -8.82 2.70
CA ALA A 3 -43.87 -9.98 2.69
C ALA A 3 -42.75 -9.85 1.64
N LYS A 4 -43.06 -9.26 0.47
CA LYS A 4 -42.06 -8.94 -0.56
C LYS A 4 -41.16 -7.78 -0.16
N LEU A 5 -41.70 -6.76 0.51
CA LEU A 5 -40.94 -5.60 1.00
C LEU A 5 -40.04 -5.96 2.19
N MET A 6 -40.50 -6.84 3.09
CA MET A 6 -39.73 -7.41 4.20
C MET A 6 -38.66 -8.37 3.73
N LYS A 7 -38.92 -9.12 2.65
CA LYS A 7 -37.91 -9.95 2.00
C LYS A 7 -36.86 -9.08 1.28
N PHE A 8 -37.25 -7.96 0.69
CA PHE A 8 -36.35 -6.97 0.10
C PHE A 8 -35.52 -6.20 1.15
N LEU A 9 -36.13 -5.87 2.30
CA LEU A 9 -35.44 -5.30 3.47
C LEU A 9 -34.57 -6.34 4.22
N ARG A 10 -34.74 -7.63 3.93
CA ARG A 10 -33.97 -8.76 4.52
C ARG A 10 -33.02 -9.41 3.50
N ASP A 11 -33.10 -9.03 2.23
CA ASP A 11 -31.99 -9.09 1.27
C ASP A 11 -31.02 -7.93 1.60
N GLU A 12 -30.60 -7.90 2.87
CA GLU A 12 -29.23 -7.53 3.18
C GLU A 12 -28.44 -8.66 2.52
N ASP A 13 -28.05 -8.44 1.27
CA ASP A 13 -27.01 -9.16 0.55
C ASP A 13 -25.72 -9.08 1.39
N GLY A 14 -25.70 -9.81 2.49
CA GLY A 14 -24.54 -10.22 3.23
C GLY A 14 -23.80 -11.27 2.41
N ILE A 15 -23.42 -10.90 1.18
CA ILE A 15 -22.26 -11.47 0.53
C ILE A 15 -21.11 -11.09 1.46
N THR A 16 -20.70 -12.05 2.27
CA THR A 16 -20.44 -11.78 3.69
C THR A 16 -19.32 -10.75 3.90
N ALA A 17 -19.57 -9.75 4.75
CA ALA A 17 -18.55 -8.76 5.14
C ALA A 17 -17.29 -9.42 5.74
N ILE A 18 -17.40 -10.65 6.24
CA ILE A 18 -16.29 -11.45 6.80
C ILE A 18 -15.43 -12.06 5.70
N GLU A 19 -15.99 -12.60 4.61
CA GLU A 19 -15.20 -13.23 3.53
C GLU A 19 -14.45 -12.18 2.73
N TYR A 20 -15.10 -11.08 2.39
CA TYR A 20 -14.42 -9.95 1.75
C TYR A 20 -13.47 -9.24 2.71
N GLY A 21 -13.76 -9.21 4.02
CA GLY A 21 -12.84 -8.73 5.04
C GLY A 21 -11.54 -9.54 5.11
N LEU A 22 -11.61 -10.86 5.02
CA LEU A 22 -10.45 -11.76 4.99
C LEU A 22 -9.61 -11.57 3.72
N ILE A 23 -10.26 -11.55 2.55
CA ILE A 23 -9.56 -11.36 1.27
C ILE A 23 -8.94 -9.95 1.21
N ALA A 24 -9.66 -8.92 1.63
CA ALA A 24 -9.13 -7.56 1.72
C ALA A 24 -7.93 -7.48 2.68
N GLY A 25 -7.99 -8.16 3.82
CA GLY A 25 -6.88 -8.27 4.75
C GLY A 25 -5.64 -8.93 4.13
N LEU A 26 -5.82 -10.05 3.41
CA LEU A 26 -4.71 -10.73 2.73
C LEU A 26 -4.09 -9.87 1.62
N VAL A 27 -4.91 -9.19 0.82
CA VAL A 27 -4.44 -8.27 -0.22
C VAL A 27 -3.68 -7.10 0.41
N ALA A 28 -4.18 -6.52 1.51
CA ALA A 28 -3.51 -5.44 2.21
C ALA A 28 -2.10 -5.86 2.70
N VAL A 29 -1.98 -7.04 3.31
CA VAL A 29 -0.67 -7.58 3.75
C VAL A 29 0.26 -7.80 2.56
N ALA A 30 -0.24 -8.40 1.47
CA ALA A 30 0.55 -8.62 0.26
C ALA A 30 1.04 -7.30 -0.36
N LEU A 31 0.20 -6.25 -0.36
CA LEU A 31 0.57 -4.93 -0.83
C LEU A 31 1.64 -4.29 0.05
N VAL A 32 1.51 -4.34 1.38
CA VAL A 32 2.53 -3.79 2.29
C VAL A 32 3.88 -4.47 2.05
N ILE A 33 3.90 -5.79 1.93
CA ILE A 33 5.12 -6.55 1.67
C ILE A 33 5.70 -6.21 0.28
N GLY A 34 4.87 -6.22 -0.75
CA GLY A 34 5.29 -5.95 -2.13
C GLY A 34 5.84 -4.53 -2.31
N VAL A 35 5.15 -3.54 -1.75
CA VAL A 35 5.61 -2.14 -1.75
C VAL A 35 6.88 -1.98 -0.93
N GLY A 36 6.99 -2.64 0.23
CA GLY A 36 8.21 -2.65 1.03
C GLY A 36 9.42 -3.20 0.27
N PHE A 37 9.23 -4.31 -0.45
CA PHE A 37 10.28 -4.91 -1.30
C PHE A 37 10.73 -3.99 -2.43
N LEU A 38 9.78 -3.34 -3.10
CA LEU A 38 10.07 -2.40 -4.19
C LEU A 38 10.78 -1.14 -3.68
N THR A 39 10.30 -0.61 -2.55
CA THR A 39 10.82 0.65 -1.99
C THR A 39 12.20 0.45 -1.37
N GLY A 40 12.47 -0.72 -0.77
CA GLY A 40 13.70 -1.01 -0.05
C GLY A 40 13.54 -0.75 1.45
N SER A 41 14.16 -1.60 2.26
CA SER A 41 14.07 -1.54 3.74
C SER A 41 14.99 -0.47 4.35
N ASP A 42 15.96 0.03 3.59
CA ASP A 42 16.97 0.98 4.03
C ASP A 42 17.39 1.94 2.90
N ASP A 43 18.28 2.87 3.21
CA ASP A 43 18.80 3.87 2.27
C ASP A 43 19.79 3.31 1.24
N SER A 44 20.01 2.00 1.22
CA SER A 44 20.95 1.33 0.31
C SER A 44 20.27 0.37 -0.67
N THR A 45 18.97 0.10 -0.50
CA THR A 45 18.23 -0.89 -1.28
C THR A 45 16.98 -0.30 -1.93
N GLY A 46 16.49 -0.99 -2.96
CA GLY A 46 15.25 -0.63 -3.66
C GLY A 46 15.27 0.78 -4.27
N LEU A 47 14.07 1.31 -4.49
CA LEU A 47 13.89 2.65 -5.06
C LEU A 47 14.45 3.75 -4.14
N LYS A 48 14.33 3.58 -2.82
CA LYS A 48 14.85 4.52 -1.81
C LYS A 48 16.37 4.68 -1.95
N GLY A 49 17.11 3.58 -2.08
CA GLY A 49 18.57 3.61 -2.22
C GLY A 49 19.04 4.29 -3.50
N ILE A 50 18.33 4.11 -4.62
CA ILE A 50 18.65 4.79 -5.88
C ILE A 50 18.54 6.31 -5.72
N PHE A 51 17.42 6.80 -5.19
CA PHE A 51 17.23 8.23 -4.98
C PHE A 51 18.14 8.79 -3.90
N HIS A 52 18.42 8.02 -2.85
CA HIS A 52 19.41 8.39 -1.84
C HIS A 52 20.80 8.60 -2.45
N GLY A 53 21.25 7.67 -3.31
CA GLY A 53 22.53 7.80 -4.02
C GLY A 53 22.62 9.03 -4.91
N ILE A 54 21.54 9.39 -5.61
CA ILE A 54 21.47 10.63 -6.41
C ILE A 54 21.57 11.85 -5.49
N GLY A 55 20.81 11.88 -4.40
CA GLY A 55 20.84 12.96 -3.40
C GLY A 55 22.25 13.17 -2.84
N THR A 56 22.92 12.09 -2.42
CA THR A 56 24.30 12.15 -1.91
C THR A 56 25.28 12.73 -2.93
N LYS A 57 25.18 12.32 -4.21
CA LYS A 57 26.03 12.89 -5.26
C LYS A 57 25.79 14.39 -5.47
N LEU A 58 24.53 14.81 -5.46
CA LEU A 58 24.16 16.22 -5.59
C LEU A 58 24.67 17.04 -4.40
N THR A 59 24.50 16.55 -3.17
CA THR A 59 25.01 17.22 -1.97
C THR A 59 26.53 17.33 -2.00
N ASN A 60 27.24 16.27 -2.39
CA ASN A 60 28.69 16.31 -2.51
C ASN A 60 29.15 17.32 -3.57
N LEU A 61 28.46 17.39 -4.70
CA LEU A 61 28.72 18.40 -5.72
C LEU A 61 28.48 19.81 -5.18
N ALA A 62 27.36 20.05 -4.49
CA ALA A 62 27.03 21.35 -3.92
C ALA A 62 28.12 21.81 -2.92
N THR A 63 28.59 20.90 -2.06
CA THR A 63 29.70 21.17 -1.14
C THR A 63 31.00 21.48 -1.89
N SER A 64 31.28 20.78 -2.99
CA SER A 64 32.48 20.99 -3.81
C SER A 64 32.44 22.25 -4.68
N VAL A 65 31.27 22.82 -4.95
CA VAL A 65 31.10 24.06 -5.73
C VAL A 65 31.01 25.29 -4.82
N GLY A 66 30.56 25.12 -3.57
CA GLY A 66 30.46 26.17 -2.55
C GLY A 66 31.74 26.45 -1.76
N THR A 67 32.81 25.71 -2.04
CA THR A 67 34.21 25.96 -1.63
C THR A 67 35.07 26.07 -2.88
#